data_AF-A0A2X2SRI9-F1
#
_entry.id   AF-A0A2X2SRI9-F1
#
_cell.length_a   1.000
_cell.length_b   1.000
_cell.length_c   1.000
_cell.angle_alpha   90.00
_cell.angle_beta   90.00
_cell.angle_gamma   90.00
#
_symmetry.space_group_name_H-M   'P 1'
#
loop_
_entity.id
_entity.type
_entity.pdbx_description
1 polymer ?
#
loop_
_entity_poly.entity_id
_entity_poly.type
_entity_poly.pdbx_seq_one_letter_code
_entity_poly.pdbx_strand_id
1 'polypeptide(L)'
;MEENKELNFRIMVTSPDILEKEIKNYNLFFETDFKIINIIDDDVPFCDIKVTKWKIQNIFGLGYSLAVLEDKLRQNGEIDW
;
A
#
# COMPACT_ATOMS: atom_id res chain seq x y z
N MET A 1 27.26 -2.59 2.53
CA MET A 1 25.85 -3.02 2.56
C MET A 1 25.08 -1.85 3.11
N GLU A 2 24.29 -1.15 2.28
CA GLU A 2 23.44 -0.07 2.76
C GLU A 2 22.49 -0.63 3.82
N GLU A 3 22.54 -0.06 5.02
CA GLU A 3 21.56 -0.31 6.06
C GLU A 3 20.18 0.01 5.48
N ASN A 4 19.29 -0.98 5.49
CA ASN A 4 17.88 -0.74 5.19
C ASN A 4 17.32 0.19 6.27
N LYS A 5 17.44 1.50 6.03
CA LYS A 5 16.84 2.52 6.87
C LYS A 5 15.33 2.31 6.81
N GLU A 6 14.74 2.25 7.99
CA GLU A 6 13.30 2.37 8.15
C GLU A 6 12.82 3.56 7.33
N LEU A 7 11.86 3.30 6.44
CA LEU A 7 11.23 4.33 5.64
C LEU A 7 9.81 4.53 6.16
N ASN A 8 9.49 5.78 6.45
CA ASN A 8 8.14 6.22 6.79
C ASN A 8 7.68 7.22 5.73
N PHE A 9 6.51 7.00 5.17
CA PHE A 9 5.94 7.87 4.12
C PHE A 9 4.42 7.89 4.20
N ARG A 10 3.82 8.97 3.69
CA ARG A 10 2.37 9.15 3.63
C ARG A 10 1.88 8.98 2.21
N ILE A 11 0.78 8.26 2.04
CA ILE A 11 0.06 8.16 0.77
C ILE A 11 -1.40 8.54 0.95
N MET A 12 -1.98 9.07 -0.11
CA MET A 12 -3.42 9.29 -0.24
C MET A 12 -4.03 8.06 -0.92
N VAL A 13 -5.13 7.53 -0.39
CA VAL A 13 -5.80 6.34 -0.93
C VAL A 13 -7.31 6.51 -0.89
N THR A 14 -8.00 5.87 -1.83
CA THR A 14 -9.46 5.87 -1.86
C THR A 14 -10.06 4.98 -0.76
N SER A 15 -9.41 3.85 -0.46
CA SER A 15 -9.84 2.93 0.58
C SER A 15 -8.65 2.36 1.37
N PRO A 16 -8.51 2.72 2.67
CA PRO A 16 -7.51 2.13 3.56
C PRO A 16 -7.65 0.61 3.69
N ASP A 17 -8.87 0.07 3.66
CA ASP A 17 -9.13 -1.37 3.79
C ASP A 17 -8.59 -2.16 2.58
N ILE A 18 -8.76 -1.62 1.36
CA ILE A 18 -8.21 -2.22 0.15
C ILE A 18 -6.68 -2.15 0.17
N LEU A 19 -6.11 -1.03 0.59
CA LEU A 19 -4.68 -0.89 0.79
C LEU A 19 -4.15 -1.93 1.81
N GLU A 20 -4.85 -2.14 2.92
CA GLU A 20 -4.42 -3.11 3.94
C GLU A 20 -4.41 -4.55 3.37
N LYS A 21 -5.44 -4.91 2.59
CA LYS A 21 -5.51 -6.19 1.89
C LYS A 21 -4.35 -6.33 0.91
N GLU A 22 -4.04 -5.29 0.14
CA GLU A 22 -2.96 -5.35 -0.84
C GLU A 22 -1.59 -5.42 -0.18
N ILE A 23 -1.35 -4.67 0.90
CA ILE A 23 -0.11 -4.75 1.68
C ILE A 23 0.15 -6.19 2.15
N LYS A 24 -0.88 -6.91 2.62
CA LYS A 24 -0.74 -8.31 3.05
C LYS A 24 -0.27 -9.21 1.89
N ASN A 25 -0.88 -9.06 0.71
CA ASN A 25 -0.50 -9.82 -0.48
C ASN A 25 0.91 -9.47 -0.97
N TYR A 26 1.22 -8.17 -1.02
CA TYR A 26 2.49 -7.65 -1.51
C TYR A 26 3.66 -8.08 -0.61
N ASN A 27 3.48 -7.98 0.71
CA ASN A 27 4.46 -8.46 1.70
C ASN A 27 4.76 -9.95 1.53
N LEU A 28 3.74 -10.78 1.33
CA LEU A 28 3.89 -12.21 1.12
C LEU A 28 4.66 -12.54 -0.17
N PHE A 29 4.34 -11.85 -1.27
CA PHE A 29 4.93 -12.15 -2.58
C PHE A 29 6.37 -11.62 -2.73
N PHE A 30 6.65 -10.43 -2.20
CA PHE A 30 7.94 -9.75 -2.39
C PHE A 30 8.85 -9.80 -1.16
N GLU A 31 8.46 -10.53 -0.11
CA GLU A 31 9.20 -10.64 1.16
C GLU A 31 9.47 -9.26 1.81
N THR A 32 8.50 -8.36 1.71
CA THR A 32 8.54 -7.02 2.32
C THR A 32 7.72 -6.98 3.61
N ASP A 33 7.80 -5.87 4.36
CA ASP A 33 7.13 -5.71 5.65
C ASP A 33 6.40 -4.36 5.79
N PHE A 34 5.78 -3.89 4.70
CA PHE A 34 4.96 -2.69 4.73
C PHE A 34 3.87 -2.81 5.80
N LYS A 35 3.63 -1.73 6.52
CA LYS A 35 2.61 -1.64 7.56
C LYS A 35 1.99 -0.26 7.58
N ILE A 36 0.66 -0.20 7.58
CA ILE A 36 -0.07 1.03 7.92
C ILE A 36 0.10 1.25 9.42
N ILE A 37 0.66 2.40 9.80
CA ILE A 37 0.89 2.78 11.20
C ILE A 37 -0.10 3.84 11.70
N ASN A 38 -0.74 4.55 10.78
CA ASN A 38 -1.75 5.56 11.08
C ASN A 38 -2.68 5.73 9.87
N ILE A 39 -3.97 5.94 10.13
CA ILE A 39 -5.00 6.28 9.14
C ILE A 39 -5.56 7.63 9.56
N ILE A 40 -5.59 8.56 8.62
CA ILE A 40 -6.16 9.89 8.81
C ILE A 40 -7.43 9.94 7.97
N ASP A 41 -8.56 9.92 8.65
CA ASP A 41 -9.89 10.01 8.04
C ASP A 41 -10.15 11.49 7.69
N ASP A 42 -10.08 11.78 6.40
CA ASP A 42 -10.40 13.08 5.77
C ASP A 42 -11.33 12.80 4.57
N ASP A 43 -11.76 13.83 3.82
CA ASP A 43 -12.57 13.67 2.60
C ASP A 43 -11.93 12.69 1.60
N VAL A 44 -10.60 12.60 1.61
CA VAL A 44 -9.83 11.52 1.01
C VAL A 44 -8.86 10.94 2.06
N PRO A 45 -8.96 9.65 2.41
CA PRO A 45 -8.11 9.06 3.44
C PRO A 45 -6.61 9.14 3.14
N PHE A 46 -5.82 9.42 4.18
CA PHE A 46 -4.37 9.29 4.12
C PHE A 46 -3.90 8.14 5.02
N CYS A 47 -2.91 7.39 4.55
CA CYS A 47 -2.25 6.33 5.31
C CYS A 47 -0.78 6.65 5.49
N ASP A 48 -0.30 6.64 6.74
CA ASP A 48 1.12 6.62 7.03
C ASP A 48 1.61 5.17 7.00
N ILE A 49 2.61 4.90 6.16
CA ILE A 49 3.19 3.57 5.96
C ILE A 49 4.63 3.55 6.47
N LYS A 50 4.94 2.47 7.18
CA LYS A 50 6.28 2.09 7.63
C LYS A 50 6.77 0.85 6.90
N VAL A 51 8.05 0.79 6.57
CA VAL A 51 8.71 -0.40 5.99
C VAL A 51 10.19 -0.46 6.38
N THR A 52 10.71 -1.67 6.64
CA THR A 52 12.13 -1.91 6.98
C THR A 52 12.82 -2.91 6.04
N LYS A 53 12.06 -3.72 5.32
CA LYS A 53 12.52 -4.67 4.30
C LYS A 53 11.97 -4.24 2.95
N TRP A 54 12.77 -3.50 2.20
CA TRP A 54 12.34 -2.96 0.92
C TRP A 54 13.52 -2.73 -0.02
N LYS A 55 13.21 -2.69 -1.31
CA LYS A 55 14.01 -2.06 -2.36
C LYS A 55 13.20 -0.90 -2.92
N ILE A 56 13.86 0.06 -3.56
CA ILE A 56 13.18 1.24 -4.12
C ILE A 56 12.02 0.87 -5.07
N GLN A 57 12.15 -0.23 -5.80
CA GLN A 57 11.11 -0.74 -6.70
C GLN A 57 9.84 -1.15 -5.95
N ASN A 58 9.94 -1.54 -4.68
CA ASN A 58 8.79 -1.95 -3.89
C ASN A 58 7.88 -0.77 -3.51
N ILE A 59 8.42 0.44 -3.39
CA ILE A 59 7.63 1.63 -3.09
C ILE A 59 6.65 1.93 -4.23
N PHE A 60 7.15 1.95 -5.45
CA PHE A 60 6.32 2.14 -6.66
C PHE A 60 5.51 0.88 -6.99
N GLY A 61 6.07 -0.30 -6.72
CA GLY A 61 5.43 -1.58 -6.97
C GLY A 61 4.17 -1.78 -6.13
N LEU A 62 4.17 -1.40 -4.85
CA LEU A 62 2.99 -1.45 -4.00
C LEU A 62 1.87 -0.57 -4.56
N GLY A 63 2.19 0.66 -4.97
CA GLY A 63 1.21 1.57 -5.58
C GLY A 63 0.62 1.03 -6.89
N TYR A 64 1.48 0.46 -7.76
CA TYR A 64 1.00 -0.18 -8.99
C TYR A 64 0.10 -1.39 -8.70
N SER A 65 0.49 -2.25 -7.75
CA SER A 65 -0.28 -3.43 -7.37
C SER A 65 -1.65 -3.06 -6.82
N LEU A 66 -1.72 -2.01 -6.00
CA LEU A 66 -2.98 -1.44 -5.50
C LEU A 66 -3.88 -0.99 -6.65
N ALA A 67 -3.36 -0.21 -7.60
CA ALA A 67 -4.15 0.26 -8.74
C ALA A 67 -4.69 -0.90 -9.59
N VAL A 68 -3.92 -1.98 -9.76
CA VAL A 68 -4.37 -3.20 -10.45
C VAL A 68 -5.46 -3.92 -9.66
N LEU A 69 -5.37 -3.99 -8.34
CA LEU A 69 -6.41 -4.57 -7.50
C LEU A 69 -7.71 -3.74 -7.59
N GLU A 70 -7.62 -2.42 -7.46
CA GLU A 70 -8.77 -1.53 -7.56
C GLU A 70 -9.45 -1.65 -8.93
N ASP A 71 -8.70 -1.65 -10.03
CA ASP A 71 -9.30 -1.82 -11.36
C ASP A 71 -10.02 -3.17 -11.51
N LYS A 72 -9.49 -4.26 -10.93
CA LYS A 72 -10.18 -5.57 -10.91
C LYS A 72 -11.47 -5.53 -10.11
N LEU A 73 -11.44 -4.94 -8.91
CA LEU A 73 -12.64 -4.80 -8.07
C LEU A 73 -13.71 -3.96 -8.79
N ARG A 74 -13.30 -2.91 -9.48
CA ARG A 74 -14.18 -2.06 -10.29
C ARG A 74 -14.79 -2.82 -11.46
N GLN A 75 -13.99 -3.60 -12.19
CA GLN A 75 -14.47 -4.46 -13.28
C GLN A 75 -15.44 -5.55 -12.80
N ASN A 76 -15.31 -6.00 -11.55
CA ASN A 76 -16.21 -6.96 -10.91
C ASN A 76 -17.48 -6.32 -10.32
N GLY A 77 -17.58 -4.98 -10.30
CA GLY A 77 -18.68 -4.27 -9.64
C GLY A 77 -18.65 -4.34 -8.10
N GLU A 78 -17.47 -4.56 -7.51
CA GLU A 78 -17.27 -4.56 -6.06
C GLU A 78 -17.03 -3.13 -5.51
N ILE A 79 -16.56 -2.23 -6.38
CA ILE A 79 -16.35 -0.81 -6.11
C ILE A 79 -16.78 0.01 -7.34
N ASP A 80 -17.19 1.26 -7.11
CA ASP A 80 -17.84 2.08 -8.14
C ASP A 80 -16.98 3.25 -8.65
N TRP A 81 -15.82 3.49 -8.03
CA TRP A 81 -14.87 4.54 -8.41
C TRP A 81 -13.84 4.05 -9.42
#